data_AF-A0A7V8ZL44-F1
#
_entry.id   AF-A0A7V8ZL44-F1
#
_cell.length_a   1.000
_cell.length_b   1.000
_cell.length_c   1.000
_cell.angle_alpha   90.00
_cell.angle_beta   90.00
_cell.angle_gamma   90.00
#
_symmetry.space_group_name_H-M   'P 1'
#
loop_
_entity.id
_entity.type
_entity.pdbx_description
1 polymer ?
#
loop_
_entity_poly.entity_id
_entity_poly.type
_entity_poly.pdbx_seq_one_letter_code
_entity_poly.pdbx_strand_id
1 'polypeptide(L)'
;WQRPLERRRLRAASLLVPWDTGSLEEIPRSHAAVVVVVPIAVDPAPATGAPRDIAAITYAANPHKKGLDRVLAAWAQARRGDEQLVVAGADLRLEAPGVRVAGRLAPAEYRHLLGRARVFVTAPRREDYGIAQLEALADGCTLVTTTAPGPYAALPIARARDPRLVVDRPDDPAALAAALNHALDAHRTRMSVHPSGAHPLSAAPETRARMSVHPSGAHPRSAPEDLVPFTRASVDRTITEELLPRLLG
;
A
#
# COMPACT_ATOMS: atom_id res chain seq x y z
N TRP A 1 -29.55 -1.67 16.16
CA TRP A 1 -30.22 -2.69 15.32
C TRP A 1 -29.23 -3.58 14.55
N GLN A 2 -28.12 -3.04 14.03
CA GLN A 2 -27.14 -3.78 13.23
C GLN A 2 -26.47 -4.96 13.98
N ARG A 3 -25.97 -4.75 15.20
CA ARG A 3 -25.24 -5.79 15.96
C ARG A 3 -26.07 -7.04 16.32
N PRO A 4 -27.34 -6.92 16.78
CA PRO A 4 -28.19 -8.09 16.98
C PRO A 4 -28.47 -8.87 15.69
N LEU A 5 -28.72 -8.19 14.58
CA LEU A 5 -28.98 -8.82 13.28
C LEU A 5 -27.73 -9.53 12.74
N GLU A 6 -26.58 -8.87 12.79
CA GLU A 6 -25.27 -9.42 12.44
C GLU A 6 -25.00 -10.73 13.19
N ARG A 7 -25.13 -10.75 14.52
CA ARG A 7 -24.97 -11.96 15.34
C ARG A 7 -25.95 -13.07 14.94
N ARG A 8 -27.20 -12.73 14.64
CA ARG A 8 -28.20 -13.70 14.20
C ARG A 8 -27.81 -14.31 12.84
N ARG A 9 -27.33 -13.50 11.91
CA ARG A 9 -26.90 -13.95 10.57
C ARG A 9 -25.66 -14.82 10.66
N LEU A 10 -24.64 -14.42 11.42
CA LEU A 10 -23.42 -15.19 11.63
C LEU A 10 -23.69 -16.57 12.25
N ARG A 11 -24.62 -16.65 13.22
CA ARG A 11 -25.02 -17.95 13.81
C ARG A 11 -25.80 -18.84 12.86
N ALA A 12 -26.51 -18.26 11.89
CA ALA A 12 -27.31 -19.01 10.91
C ALA A 12 -26.55 -19.31 9.62
N ALA A 13 -25.32 -18.82 9.47
CA ALA A 13 -24.53 -18.98 8.26
C ALA A 13 -23.95 -20.39 8.19
N SER A 14 -24.22 -21.12 7.10
CA SER A 14 -23.57 -22.41 6.81
C SER A 14 -22.15 -22.23 6.26
N LEU A 15 -21.88 -21.05 5.68
CA LEU A 15 -20.61 -20.67 5.06
C LEU A 15 -20.25 -19.24 5.45
N LEU A 16 -19.00 -19.00 5.82
CA LEU A 16 -18.40 -17.67 5.94
C LEU A 16 -17.32 -17.45 4.89
N VAL A 17 -17.30 -16.24 4.34
CA VAL A 17 -16.32 -15.80 3.34
C VAL A 17 -15.61 -14.52 3.82
N PRO A 18 -14.74 -14.60 4.85
CA PRO A 18 -13.98 -13.44 5.31
C PRO A 18 -12.90 -13.05 4.29
N TRP A 19 -12.44 -11.79 4.34
CA TRP A 19 -11.34 -11.33 3.49
C TRP A 19 -9.95 -11.70 4.03
N ASP A 20 -9.86 -11.96 5.33
CA ASP A 20 -8.60 -12.25 6.02
C ASP A 20 -8.88 -13.14 7.24
N THR A 21 -7.91 -13.95 7.65
CA THR A 21 -8.04 -14.83 8.81
C THR A 21 -8.19 -14.05 10.12
N GLY A 22 -7.54 -12.89 10.26
CA GLY A 22 -7.69 -11.98 11.40
C GLY A 22 -9.11 -11.41 11.54
N SER A 23 -9.90 -11.40 10.46
CA SER A 23 -11.34 -11.06 10.56
C SER A 23 -12.12 -12.09 11.38
N LEU A 24 -11.67 -13.35 11.40
CA LEU A 24 -12.31 -14.41 12.19
C LEU A 24 -12.10 -14.23 13.69
N GLU A 25 -10.98 -13.63 14.09
CA GLU A 25 -10.68 -13.32 15.50
C GLU A 25 -11.65 -12.26 16.06
N GLU A 26 -12.19 -11.40 15.19
CA GLU A 26 -13.15 -10.36 15.58
C GLU A 26 -14.61 -10.83 15.58
N ILE A 27 -14.89 -12.06 15.09
CA ILE A 27 -16.24 -12.60 15.03
C ILE A 27 -16.58 -13.29 16.35
N PRO A 28 -17.63 -12.84 17.08
CA PRO A 28 -18.08 -13.53 18.28
C PRO A 28 -18.67 -14.90 17.88
N ARG A 29 -17.97 -15.99 18.21
CA ARG A 29 -18.36 -17.41 18.02
C ARG A 29 -19.29 -17.64 16.81
N SER A 30 -18.70 -17.81 15.64
CA SER A 30 -19.41 -18.37 14.48
C SER A 30 -19.68 -19.85 14.69
N HIS A 31 -20.82 -20.33 14.18
CA HIS A 31 -21.15 -21.76 14.09
C HIS A 31 -21.08 -22.26 12.64
N ALA A 32 -20.53 -21.45 11.72
CA ALA A 32 -20.40 -21.85 10.33
C ALA A 32 -19.53 -23.10 10.23
N ALA A 33 -20.08 -24.13 9.60
CA ALA A 33 -19.37 -25.39 9.36
C ALA A 33 -18.23 -25.20 8.36
N VAL A 34 -18.32 -24.17 7.50
CA VAL A 34 -17.38 -23.92 6.42
C VAL A 34 -16.92 -22.47 6.41
N VAL A 35 -15.62 -22.26 6.27
CA VAL A 35 -14.99 -20.95 6.13
C VAL A 35 -14.05 -21.00 4.93
N VAL A 36 -14.18 -20.03 4.03
CA VAL A 36 -13.29 -19.86 2.87
C VAL A 36 -12.78 -18.42 2.88
N VAL A 37 -11.49 -18.21 3.13
CA VAL A 37 -10.90 -16.87 3.14
C VAL A 37 -10.68 -16.42 1.69
N VAL A 38 -11.28 -15.29 1.30
CA VAL A 38 -11.14 -14.73 -0.05
C VAL A 38 -10.57 -13.33 0.04
N PRO A 39 -9.25 -13.13 -0.13
CA PRO A 39 -8.61 -11.83 -0.05
C PRO A 39 -9.17 -10.81 -1.05
N ILE A 40 -9.01 -9.53 -0.73
CA ILE A 40 -9.27 -8.46 -1.70
C ILE A 40 -8.11 -8.44 -2.67
N ALA A 41 -8.41 -8.64 -3.95
CA ALA A 41 -7.41 -8.66 -5.00
C ALA A 41 -6.73 -7.28 -5.16
N VAL A 42 -5.40 -7.29 -5.23
CA VAL A 42 -4.54 -6.14 -5.49
C VAL A 42 -3.45 -6.56 -6.47
N ASP A 43 -3.52 -6.02 -7.69
CA ASP A 43 -2.47 -6.19 -8.68
C ASP A 43 -1.56 -4.95 -8.75
N PRO A 44 -0.28 -5.11 -9.13
CA PRO A 44 0.58 -3.99 -9.43
C PRO A 44 -0.01 -3.11 -10.54
N ALA A 45 0.08 -1.79 -10.38
CA ALA A 45 -0.21 -0.89 -11.47
C ALA A 45 0.83 -1.07 -12.61
N PRO A 46 0.44 -0.81 -13.87
CA PRO A 46 1.37 -0.84 -14.98
C PRO A 46 2.60 0.05 -14.70
N ALA A 47 3.80 -0.46 -14.99
CA ALA A 47 5.01 0.33 -14.80
C ALA A 47 5.01 1.50 -15.78
N THR A 48 5.10 2.72 -15.26
CA THR A 48 5.15 3.95 -16.08
C THR A 48 6.57 4.32 -16.53
N GLY A 49 7.60 3.70 -15.93
CA GLY A 49 9.00 4.10 -16.10
C GLY A 49 9.35 5.46 -15.49
N ALA A 50 8.38 6.15 -14.88
CA ALA A 50 8.61 7.44 -14.26
C ALA A 50 9.50 7.31 -13.00
N PRO A 51 10.36 8.31 -12.73
CA PRO A 51 11.17 8.32 -11.51
C PRO A 51 10.30 8.39 -10.26
N ARG A 52 10.77 7.77 -9.16
CA ARG A 52 10.14 7.87 -7.85
C ARG A 52 10.54 9.16 -7.13
N ASP A 53 9.97 10.26 -7.57
CA ASP A 53 10.29 11.61 -7.11
C ASP A 53 9.53 12.04 -5.85
N ILE A 54 8.46 11.35 -5.47
CA ILE A 54 7.72 11.63 -4.23
C ILE A 54 8.40 10.91 -3.05
N ALA A 55 8.79 11.66 -2.01
CA ALA A 55 9.48 11.10 -0.86
C ALA A 55 8.60 10.14 -0.07
N ALA A 56 7.41 10.61 0.34
CA ALA A 56 6.46 9.79 1.07
C ALA A 56 5.01 10.09 0.64
N ILE A 57 4.14 9.12 0.83
CA ILE A 57 2.69 9.26 0.67
C ILE A 57 1.94 8.56 1.80
N THR A 58 0.78 9.10 2.17
CA THR A 58 -0.15 8.51 3.14
C THR A 58 -1.59 8.62 2.64
N TYR A 59 -2.47 7.72 3.12
CA TYR A 59 -3.89 7.70 2.77
C TYR A 59 -4.77 7.99 4.01
N ALA A 60 -5.51 9.11 3.95
CA ALA A 60 -6.15 9.75 5.09
C ALA A 60 -7.68 9.87 4.97
N ALA A 61 -8.38 8.96 4.25
CA ALA A 61 -9.84 8.99 4.08
C ALA A 61 -10.66 9.03 5.38
N ASN A 62 -10.06 8.69 6.51
CA ASN A 62 -10.50 9.09 7.84
C ASN A 62 -9.25 9.47 8.65
N PRO A 63 -8.89 10.77 8.74
CA PRO A 63 -7.58 11.19 9.24
C PRO A 63 -7.29 10.71 10.66
N HIS A 64 -8.29 10.74 11.54
CA HIS A 64 -8.14 10.27 12.91
C HIS A 64 -7.91 8.75 12.97
N LYS A 65 -8.77 7.96 12.30
CA LYS A 65 -8.62 6.50 12.26
C LYS A 65 -7.29 6.08 11.64
N LYS A 66 -6.89 6.75 10.55
CA LYS A 66 -5.66 6.45 9.81
C LYS A 66 -4.39 7.02 10.47
N GLY A 67 -4.53 7.79 11.54
CA GLY A 67 -3.41 8.31 12.31
C GLY A 67 -2.62 9.38 11.57
N LEU A 68 -3.30 10.23 10.80
CA LEU A 68 -2.64 11.29 10.03
C LEU A 68 -1.82 12.22 10.94
N ASP A 69 -2.33 12.53 12.13
CA ASP A 69 -1.62 13.32 13.15
C ASP A 69 -0.26 12.71 13.52
N ARG A 70 -0.20 11.39 13.73
CA ARG A 70 1.03 10.66 14.04
C ARG A 70 1.99 10.66 12.85
N VAL A 71 1.48 10.49 11.64
CA VAL A 71 2.27 10.56 10.40
C VAL A 71 2.86 11.96 10.20
N LEU A 72 2.08 13.02 10.42
CA LEU A 72 2.56 14.40 10.28
C LEU A 72 3.62 14.74 11.33
N ALA A 73 3.46 14.28 12.58
CA ALA A 73 4.46 14.44 13.62
C ALA A 73 5.79 13.73 13.28
N ALA A 74 5.72 12.52 12.73
CA ALA A 74 6.89 11.79 12.27
C ALA A 74 7.54 12.46 11.05
N TRP A 75 6.73 12.92 10.10
CA TRP A 75 7.21 13.62 8.90
C TRP A 75 7.96 14.90 9.23
N ALA A 76 7.46 15.70 10.17
CA ALA A 76 8.11 16.94 10.61
C ALA A 76 9.54 16.73 11.10
N GLN A 77 9.85 15.54 11.64
CA GLN A 77 11.19 15.16 12.12
C GLN A 77 12.05 14.49 11.04
N ALA A 78 11.44 13.79 10.08
CA ALA A 78 12.15 12.98 9.09
C ALA A 78 12.46 13.69 7.77
N ARG A 79 11.66 14.71 7.40
CA ARG A 79 11.82 15.44 6.14
C ARG A 79 13.18 16.14 6.07
N ARG A 80 13.78 16.16 4.88
CA ARG A 80 14.98 16.96 4.59
C ARG A 80 14.78 17.78 3.33
N GLY A 81 15.34 18.98 3.30
CA GLY A 81 15.30 19.86 2.12
C GLY A 81 13.87 20.10 1.61
N ASP A 82 13.68 19.85 0.32
CA ASP A 82 12.46 20.05 -0.47
C ASP A 82 11.57 18.80 -0.60
N GLU A 83 11.89 17.74 0.15
CA GLU A 83 11.10 16.50 0.14
C GLU A 83 9.64 16.75 0.51
N GLN A 84 8.74 15.97 -0.12
CA GLN A 84 7.31 16.08 0.08
C GLN A 84 6.67 14.80 0.62
N LEU A 85 5.78 14.97 1.59
CA LEU A 85 4.74 14.03 1.97
C LEU A 85 3.45 14.39 1.26
N VAL A 86 2.93 13.44 0.49
CA VAL A 86 1.63 13.57 -0.18
C VAL A 86 0.55 12.94 0.70
N VAL A 87 -0.52 13.70 0.97
CA VAL A 87 -1.68 13.22 1.74
C VAL A 87 -2.86 13.05 0.79
N ALA A 88 -3.27 11.80 0.55
CA ALA A 88 -4.40 11.47 -0.32
C ALA A 88 -5.60 10.96 0.49
N GLY A 89 -6.77 10.88 -0.15
CA GLY A 89 -7.96 10.20 0.38
C GLY A 89 -8.94 11.08 1.14
N ALA A 90 -8.59 12.32 1.46
CA ALA A 90 -9.51 13.28 2.10
C ALA A 90 -9.24 14.70 1.64
N ASP A 91 -10.30 15.50 1.52
CA ASP A 91 -10.22 16.92 1.23
C ASP A 91 -9.96 17.67 2.55
N LEU A 92 -8.68 17.92 2.82
CA LEU A 92 -8.21 18.51 4.08
C LEU A 92 -7.67 19.91 3.84
N ARG A 93 -7.94 20.82 4.78
CA ARG A 93 -7.22 22.09 4.91
C ARG A 93 -6.08 21.86 5.89
N LEU A 94 -4.90 21.60 5.33
CA LEU A 94 -3.69 21.33 6.09
C LEU A 94 -2.53 22.12 5.49
N GLU A 95 -1.95 22.99 6.30
CA GLU A 95 -0.74 23.72 5.97
C GLU A 95 0.38 23.23 6.88
N ALA A 96 1.35 22.51 6.32
CA ALA A 96 2.51 22.01 7.03
C ALA A 96 3.73 21.97 6.09
N PRO A 97 4.95 22.27 6.59
CA PRO A 97 6.15 22.26 5.77
C PRO A 97 6.39 20.91 5.07
N GLY A 98 6.60 20.96 3.75
CA GLY A 98 6.84 19.75 2.94
C GLY A 98 5.63 18.82 2.85
N VAL A 99 4.40 19.31 3.10
CA VAL A 99 3.18 18.51 2.96
C VAL A 99 2.34 19.03 1.82
N ARG A 100 1.89 18.12 0.95
CA ARG A 100 0.96 18.40 -0.16
C ARG A 100 -0.30 17.57 -0.02
N VAL A 101 -1.45 18.21 0.17
CA VAL A 101 -2.75 17.54 0.16
C VAL A 101 -3.19 17.33 -1.29
N ALA A 102 -3.42 16.07 -1.67
CA ALA A 102 -3.90 15.69 -2.99
C ALA A 102 -5.44 15.53 -3.06
N GLY A 103 -6.12 15.53 -1.90
CA GLY A 103 -7.57 15.38 -1.84
C GLY A 103 -8.04 13.94 -2.10
N ARG A 104 -9.33 13.81 -2.42
CA ARG A 104 -9.89 12.56 -2.95
C ARG A 104 -9.55 12.42 -4.43
N LEU A 105 -9.05 11.24 -4.80
CA LEU A 105 -8.57 10.94 -6.15
C LEU A 105 -9.32 9.74 -6.72
N ALA A 106 -9.40 9.66 -8.05
CA ALA A 106 -9.81 8.42 -8.69
C ALA A 106 -8.78 7.32 -8.41
N PRO A 107 -9.19 6.03 -8.38
CA PRO A 107 -8.27 4.93 -8.09
C PRO A 107 -7.01 4.95 -8.96
N ALA A 108 -7.14 5.12 -10.28
CA ALA A 108 -5.99 5.15 -11.19
C ALA A 108 -5.00 6.30 -10.90
N GLU A 109 -5.50 7.48 -10.52
CA GLU A 109 -4.67 8.64 -10.16
C GLU A 109 -3.92 8.41 -8.86
N TYR A 110 -4.59 7.80 -7.88
CA TYR A 110 -3.96 7.40 -6.62
C TYR A 110 -2.85 6.37 -6.86
N ARG A 111 -3.11 5.33 -7.67
CA ARG A 111 -2.10 4.34 -8.05
C ARG A 111 -0.93 4.99 -8.81
N HIS A 112 -1.18 5.97 -9.67
CA HIS A 112 -0.11 6.74 -10.32
C HIS A 112 0.79 7.47 -9.31
N LEU A 113 0.22 8.05 -8.26
CA LEU A 113 1.00 8.66 -7.18
C LEU A 113 1.82 7.62 -6.40
N LEU A 114 1.26 6.45 -6.11
CA LEU A 114 2.00 5.35 -5.48
C LEU A 114 3.20 4.90 -6.32
N GLY A 115 3.04 4.81 -7.64
CA GLY A 115 4.12 4.50 -8.57
C GLY A 115 5.29 5.49 -8.51
N ARG A 116 5.04 6.75 -8.14
CA ARG A 116 6.03 7.81 -7.95
C ARG A 116 6.55 7.93 -6.52
N ALA A 117 5.86 7.37 -5.54
CA ALA A 117 6.25 7.43 -4.14
C ALA A 117 7.33 6.40 -3.79
N ARG A 118 8.31 6.82 -3.00
CA ARG A 118 9.37 5.95 -2.46
C ARG A 118 8.90 5.20 -1.22
N VAL A 119 8.23 5.93 -0.31
CA VAL A 119 7.73 5.39 0.95
C VAL A 119 6.22 5.58 1.06
N PHE A 120 5.50 4.56 1.48
CA PHE A 120 4.15 4.68 2.00
C PHE A 120 4.20 4.63 3.52
N VAL A 121 3.65 5.65 4.18
CA VAL A 121 3.66 5.76 5.64
C VAL A 121 2.24 5.83 6.18
N THR A 122 1.95 5.04 7.21
CA THR A 122 0.65 5.04 7.90
C THR A 122 0.83 4.70 9.37
N ALA A 123 -0.04 5.21 10.24
CA ALA A 123 0.05 4.95 11.68
C ALA A 123 -1.35 4.70 12.28
N PRO A 124 -2.10 3.72 11.74
CA PRO A 124 -3.52 3.61 12.00
C PRO A 124 -3.79 3.34 13.48
N ARG A 125 -4.88 3.90 14.00
CA ARG A 125 -5.42 3.53 15.32
C ARG A 125 -6.15 2.19 15.27
N ARG A 126 -6.63 1.83 14.08
CA ARG A 126 -7.25 0.55 13.72
C ARG A 126 -7.18 0.39 12.21
N GLU A 127 -6.88 -0.81 11.75
CA GLU A 127 -6.94 -1.15 10.33
C GLU A 127 -7.87 -2.32 10.09
N ASP A 128 -8.89 -2.12 9.25
CA ASP A 128 -9.88 -3.17 8.99
C ASP A 128 -9.38 -4.18 7.95
N TYR A 129 -8.48 -3.76 7.05
CA TYR A 129 -7.86 -4.66 6.07
C TYR A 129 -6.50 -4.16 5.57
N GLY A 130 -6.43 -2.89 5.15
CA GLY A 130 -5.19 -2.28 4.66
C GLY A 130 -4.97 -2.34 3.15
N ILE A 131 -6.03 -2.15 2.35
CA ILE A 131 -5.95 -2.12 0.86
C ILE A 131 -4.88 -1.12 0.38
N ALA A 132 -4.90 0.12 0.91
CA ALA A 132 -3.94 1.15 0.50
C ALA A 132 -2.47 0.75 0.75
N GLN A 133 -2.22 -0.01 1.81
CA GLN A 133 -0.90 -0.54 2.16
C GLN A 133 -0.49 -1.67 1.21
N LEU A 134 -1.41 -2.59 0.88
CA LEU A 134 -1.17 -3.65 -0.10
C LEU A 134 -0.91 -3.07 -1.50
N GLU A 135 -1.70 -2.08 -1.90
CA GLU A 135 -1.52 -1.32 -3.14
C GLU A 135 -0.14 -0.66 -3.19
N ALA A 136 0.28 0.00 -2.10
CA ALA A 136 1.59 0.61 -2.02
C ALA A 136 2.72 -0.41 -2.14
N LEU A 137 2.61 -1.56 -1.48
CA LEU A 137 3.58 -2.66 -1.61
C LEU A 137 3.62 -3.22 -3.03
N ALA A 138 2.46 -3.40 -3.68
CA ALA A 138 2.34 -3.89 -5.06
C ALA A 138 2.96 -2.92 -6.06
N ASP A 139 2.83 -1.60 -5.81
CA ASP A 139 3.46 -0.55 -6.62
C ASP A 139 4.89 -0.25 -6.20
N GLY A 140 5.48 -1.05 -5.32
CA GLY A 140 6.89 -1.02 -4.96
C GLY A 140 7.30 0.13 -4.04
N CYS A 141 6.37 0.73 -3.29
CA CYS A 141 6.71 1.57 -2.15
C CYS A 141 7.33 0.71 -1.03
N THR A 142 8.26 1.32 -0.30
CA THR A 142 8.64 0.82 1.03
C THR A 142 7.52 1.16 2.01
N LEU A 143 7.00 0.18 2.75
CA LEU A 143 5.94 0.40 3.75
C LEU A 143 6.57 0.69 5.12
N VAL A 144 6.24 1.85 5.69
CA VAL A 144 6.52 2.21 7.09
C VAL A 144 5.21 2.28 7.83
N THR A 145 5.08 1.53 8.93
CA THR A 145 3.81 1.47 9.66
C THR A 145 3.95 1.28 11.17
N THR A 146 2.84 1.45 11.89
CA THR A 146 2.68 1.04 13.28
C THR A 146 1.85 -0.24 13.38
N THR A 147 1.96 -0.96 14.49
CA THR A 147 0.94 -1.95 14.86
C THR A 147 -0.40 -1.26 15.09
N ALA A 148 -1.49 -1.97 14.78
CA ALA A 148 -2.85 -1.53 15.02
C ALA A 148 -3.77 -2.75 15.18
N PRO A 149 -4.84 -2.64 15.98
CA PRO A 149 -5.85 -3.68 16.04
C PRO A 149 -6.60 -3.80 14.70
N GLY A 150 -7.20 -4.97 14.50
CA GLY A 150 -7.93 -5.35 13.30
C GLY A 150 -7.16 -6.31 12.40
N PRO A 151 -7.80 -6.83 11.33
CA PRO A 151 -7.24 -7.88 10.48
C PRO A 151 -5.89 -7.50 9.83
N TYR A 152 -5.74 -6.21 9.47
CA TYR A 152 -4.52 -5.61 8.97
C TYR A 152 -3.59 -6.53 8.13
N ALA A 153 -4.07 -6.99 6.98
CA ALA A 153 -3.40 -7.96 6.11
C ALA A 153 -1.96 -7.57 5.70
N ALA A 154 -1.66 -6.28 5.57
CA ALA A 154 -0.31 -5.81 5.20
C ALA A 154 0.72 -5.85 6.34
N LEU A 155 0.30 -5.94 7.61
CA LEU A 155 1.20 -5.94 8.77
C LEU A 155 2.16 -7.13 8.82
N PRO A 156 1.72 -8.40 8.67
CA PRO A 156 2.65 -9.54 8.63
C PRO A 156 3.65 -9.44 7.47
N ILE A 157 3.21 -8.92 6.32
CA ILE A 157 4.08 -8.69 5.15
C ILE A 157 5.15 -7.64 5.48
N ALA A 158 4.75 -6.51 6.08
CA ALA A 158 5.68 -5.46 6.48
C ALA A 158 6.74 -5.98 7.46
N ARG A 159 6.32 -6.76 8.47
CA ARG A 159 7.22 -7.35 9.47
C ARG A 159 8.20 -8.34 8.85
N ALA A 160 7.74 -9.17 7.91
CA ALA A 160 8.61 -10.12 7.21
C ALA A 160 9.64 -9.44 6.31
N ARG A 161 9.27 -8.33 5.66
CA ARG A 161 10.18 -7.57 4.78
C ARG A 161 11.26 -6.81 5.53
N ASP A 162 10.88 -5.99 6.51
CA ASP A 162 11.82 -5.27 7.36
C ASP A 162 11.15 -4.89 8.69
N PRO A 163 11.43 -5.61 9.79
CA PRO A 163 10.80 -5.33 11.08
C PRO A 163 11.16 -3.95 11.64
N ARG A 164 12.24 -3.31 11.19
CA ARG A 164 12.61 -1.95 11.63
C ARG A 164 11.66 -0.88 11.10
N LEU A 165 10.86 -1.22 10.09
CA LEU A 165 9.85 -0.33 9.50
C LEU A 165 8.47 -0.49 10.16
N VAL A 166 8.36 -1.35 11.18
CA VAL A 166 7.14 -1.59 11.94
C VAL A 166 7.33 -1.13 13.38
N VAL A 167 6.55 -0.14 13.79
CA VAL A 167 6.63 0.45 15.13
C VAL A 167 5.53 -0.11 16.03
N ASP A 168 5.92 -0.85 17.06
CA ASP A 168 4.97 -1.52 17.97
C ASP A 168 4.30 -0.57 18.98
N ARG A 169 4.86 0.63 19.19
CA ARG A 169 4.29 1.69 20.02
C ARG A 169 3.68 2.77 19.12
N PRO A 170 2.40 2.66 18.71
CA PRO A 170 1.81 3.57 17.72
C PRO A 170 1.71 5.03 18.19
N ASP A 171 1.79 5.29 19.50
CA ASP A 171 1.79 6.64 20.08
C ASP A 171 3.20 7.24 20.24
N ASP A 172 4.24 6.58 19.71
CA ASP A 172 5.62 7.08 19.69
C ASP A 172 5.97 7.68 18.31
N PRO A 173 5.73 8.99 18.10
CA PRO A 173 6.04 9.65 16.84
C PRO A 173 7.54 9.69 16.53
N ALA A 174 8.42 9.62 17.53
CA ALA A 174 9.87 9.61 17.32
C ALA A 174 10.35 8.27 16.76
N ALA A 175 9.80 7.15 17.25
CA ALA A 175 10.05 5.83 16.66
C ALA A 175 9.55 5.76 15.21
N LEU A 176 8.37 6.31 14.93
CA LEU A 176 7.85 6.39 13.56
C LEU A 176 8.73 7.28 12.67
N ALA A 177 9.22 8.41 13.19
CA ALA A 177 10.17 9.27 12.48
C ALA A 177 11.49 8.55 12.19
N ALA A 178 12.02 7.76 13.12
CA ALA A 178 13.25 6.98 12.93
C ALA A 178 13.08 5.91 11.84
N ALA A 179 11.97 5.17 11.86
CA ALA A 179 11.63 4.19 10.82
C ALA A 179 11.47 4.86 9.43
N LEU A 180 10.79 6.00 9.39
CA LEU A 180 10.61 6.79 8.18
C LEU A 180 11.94 7.34 7.64
N ASN A 181 12.81 7.86 8.51
CA ASN A 181 14.15 8.31 8.15
C ASN A 181 14.99 7.17 7.57
N HIS A 182 14.99 6.00 8.22
CA HIS A 182 15.70 4.82 7.75
C HIS A 182 15.26 4.40 6.35
N ALA A 183 13.94 4.36 6.11
CA ALA A 183 13.40 4.06 4.79
C ALA A 183 13.82 5.10 3.73
N LEU A 184 13.74 6.40 4.06
CA LEU A 184 14.13 7.49 3.15
C LEU A 184 15.64 7.49 2.86
N ASP A 185 16.49 7.25 3.87
CA ASP A 185 17.96 7.22 3.72
C ASP A 185 18.42 6.07 2.81
N ALA A 186 17.75 4.92 2.86
CA ALA A 186 18.00 3.83 1.92
C ALA A 186 17.75 4.26 0.46
N HIS A 187 16.77 5.12 0.21
CA HIS A 187 16.49 5.63 -1.14
C HIS A 187 17.40 6.80 -1.54
N ARG A 188 17.72 7.70 -0.61
CA ARG A 188 18.68 8.80 -0.84
C ARG A 188 20.05 8.24 -1.27
N THR A 189 20.54 7.22 -0.57
CA THR A 189 21.80 6.55 -0.91
C THR A 189 21.77 5.93 -2.31
N ARG A 190 20.67 5.28 -2.70
CA ARG A 190 20.53 4.70 -4.06
C ARG A 190 20.54 5.76 -5.15
N MET A 191 19.96 6.93 -4.91
CA MET A 191 20.00 8.05 -5.85
C MET A 191 21.41 8.64 -6.00
N SER A 192 22.16 8.75 -4.90
CA SER A 192 23.54 9.27 -4.93
C SER A 192 24.54 8.32 -5.60
N VAL A 193 24.27 7.02 -5.64
CA VAL A 193 25.15 5.99 -6.24
C VAL A 193 24.94 5.81 -7.75
N HIS A 194 23.99 6.53 -8.37
CA HIS A 194 23.89 6.66 -9.82
C HIS A 194 24.61 7.96 -10.25
N PRO A 195 25.94 7.95 -10.50
CA PRO A 195 26.56 9.08 -11.19
C PRO A 195 25.93 9.15 -12.58
N SER A 196 25.47 10.34 -12.95
CA SER A 196 25.08 10.68 -14.30
C SER A 196 26.15 10.16 -15.27
N GLY A 197 25.82 9.10 -16.00
CA GLY A 197 26.61 8.61 -17.12
C GLY A 197 26.55 9.63 -18.24
N ALA A 198 27.28 10.72 -18.08
CA ALA A 198 27.59 11.64 -19.17
C ALA A 198 28.55 10.90 -20.12
N HIS A 199 27.98 10.12 -21.03
CA HIS A 199 28.71 9.72 -22.23
C HIS A 199 28.91 10.97 -23.10
N PRO A 200 30.15 11.34 -23.45
CA PRO A 200 30.36 12.36 -24.47
C PRO A 200 29.87 11.80 -25.81
N LEU A 201 28.87 12.47 -26.38
CA LEU A 201 28.42 12.27 -27.75
C LEU A 201 29.59 12.55 -28.70
N SER A 202 30.15 11.50 -29.29
CA SER A 202 30.97 11.60 -30.50
C SER A 202 30.06 11.49 -31.72
N ALA A 203 30.05 12.54 -32.54
CA ALA A 203 29.51 12.57 -33.91
C ALA A 203 30.23 11.54 -34.81
N ALA A 204 29.74 10.98 -35.93
CA ALA A 204 28.63 11.19 -36.89
C ALA A 204 28.47 9.86 -37.73
N PRO A 205 27.81 9.79 -38.92
CA PRO A 205 26.53 10.34 -39.38
C PRO A 205 25.51 9.25 -39.83
N GLU A 206 24.25 9.68 -39.92
CA GLU A 206 23.14 9.27 -40.80
C GLU A 206 23.00 7.82 -41.33
N THR A 207 21.89 7.18 -40.98
CA THR A 207 20.98 6.57 -41.98
C THR A 207 19.53 6.68 -41.48
N ARG A 208 18.72 7.45 -42.21
CA ARG A 208 17.27 7.57 -42.00
C ARG A 208 16.60 6.23 -42.35
N ALA A 209 16.07 5.55 -41.34
CA ALA A 209 14.96 4.61 -41.50
C ALA A 209 13.79 5.09 -40.63
N ARG A 210 12.65 5.31 -41.27
CA ARG A 210 11.39 5.69 -40.63
C ARG A 210 10.98 4.57 -39.66
N MET A 211 11.15 4.77 -38.36
CA MET A 211 10.47 3.99 -37.34
C MET A 211 9.32 4.82 -36.77
N SER A 212 8.13 4.34 -37.04
CA SER A 212 6.88 4.70 -36.37
C SER A 212 7.08 4.79 -34.86
N VAL A 213 6.76 5.95 -34.29
CA VAL A 213 6.64 6.14 -32.85
C VAL A 213 5.42 5.33 -32.38
N HIS A 214 5.65 4.11 -31.90
CA HIS A 214 4.69 3.45 -31.02
C HIS A 214 4.82 4.07 -29.61
N PRO A 215 3.72 4.42 -28.94
CA PRO A 215 3.79 4.80 -27.54
C PRO A 215 4.34 3.61 -26.75
N SER A 216 5.43 3.84 -26.01
CA SER A 216 6.10 2.88 -25.15
C SER A 216 5.08 2.06 -24.35
N GLY A 217 5.02 0.75 -24.62
CA GLY A 217 4.13 -0.16 -23.93
C GLY A 217 4.53 -0.27 -22.47
N ALA A 218 3.63 0.12 -21.57
CA ALA A 218 3.77 -0.17 -20.16
C ALA A 218 3.86 -1.70 -19.99
N HIS A 219 5.00 -2.21 -19.54
CA HIS A 219 5.12 -3.64 -19.27
C HIS A 219 4.38 -3.99 -17.97
N PRO A 220 3.63 -5.11 -17.96
CA PRO A 220 3.00 -5.58 -16.74
C PRO A 220 4.09 -5.90 -15.72
N ARG A 221 3.95 -5.33 -14.53
CA ARG A 221 4.88 -5.56 -13.43
C ARG A 221 4.43 -6.82 -12.70
N SER A 222 5.34 -7.79 -12.53
CA SER A 222 5.05 -8.96 -11.69
C SER A 222 4.88 -8.53 -10.24
N ALA A 223 3.90 -9.13 -9.55
CA ALA A 223 3.72 -8.92 -8.12
C ALA A 223 4.92 -9.50 -7.35
N PRO A 224 5.39 -8.81 -6.29
CA PRO A 224 6.27 -9.42 -5.30
C PRO A 224 5.72 -10.77 -4.78
N GLU A 225 6.59 -11.73 -4.48
CA GLU A 225 6.23 -13.10 -4.10
C GLU A 225 5.29 -13.16 -2.89
N ASP A 226 5.53 -12.31 -1.90
CA ASP A 226 4.72 -12.18 -0.69
C ASP A 226 3.34 -11.51 -0.92
N LEU A 227 3.09 -10.97 -2.12
CA LEU A 227 1.80 -10.45 -2.55
C LEU A 227 1.05 -11.42 -3.47
N VAL A 228 1.63 -12.56 -3.84
CA VAL A 228 0.98 -13.58 -4.69
C VAL A 228 -0.42 -13.98 -4.18
N PRO A 229 -0.66 -14.18 -2.86
CA PRO A 229 -2.00 -14.51 -2.35
C PRO A 229 -3.06 -13.45 -2.61
N PHE A 230 -2.65 -12.20 -2.83
CA PHE A 230 -3.54 -11.05 -3.07
C PHE A 230 -3.69 -10.74 -4.56
N THR A 231 -3.01 -11.43 -5.47
CA THR A 231 -3.19 -11.19 -6.91
C THR A 231 -4.58 -11.63 -7.36
N ARG A 232 -5.11 -10.99 -8.41
CA ARG A 232 -6.41 -11.38 -8.98
C ARG A 232 -6.44 -12.85 -9.38
N ALA A 233 -5.36 -13.35 -9.97
CA ALA A 233 -5.25 -14.75 -10.37
C ALA A 233 -5.35 -15.72 -9.19
N SER A 234 -4.71 -15.43 -8.05
CA SER A 234 -4.82 -16.27 -6.85
C SER A 234 -6.22 -16.20 -6.24
N VAL A 235 -6.82 -15.01 -6.17
CA VAL A 235 -8.18 -14.83 -5.66
C VAL A 235 -9.20 -15.58 -6.52
N ASP A 236 -9.10 -15.47 -7.85
CA ASP A 236 -9.97 -16.18 -8.79
C ASP A 236 -9.82 -17.72 -8.66
N ARG A 237 -8.60 -18.19 -8.39
CA ARG A 237 -8.34 -19.60 -8.08
C ARG A 237 -9.05 -20.04 -6.81
N THR A 238 -8.89 -19.32 -5.70
CA THR A 238 -9.60 -19.61 -4.44
C THR A 238 -11.11 -19.59 -4.64
N ILE A 239 -11.64 -18.65 -5.42
CA ILE A 239 -13.07 -18.62 -5.74
C ILE A 239 -13.49 -19.89 -6.50
N THR A 240 -12.74 -20.25 -7.53
CA THR A 240 -13.10 -21.36 -8.44
C THR A 240 -12.93 -22.73 -7.78
N GLU A 241 -11.82 -22.94 -7.06
CA GLU A 241 -11.43 -24.24 -6.53
C GLU A 241 -11.96 -24.48 -5.11
N GLU A 242 -12.21 -23.42 -4.34
CA GLU A 242 -12.65 -23.57 -2.95
C GLU A 242 -14.07 -23.06 -2.73
N LEU A 243 -14.38 -21.83 -3.14
CA LEU A 243 -15.66 -21.20 -2.81
C LEU A 243 -16.83 -21.78 -3.62
N LEU A 244 -16.72 -21.82 -4.96
CA LEU A 244 -17.82 -22.26 -5.83
C LEU A 244 -18.27 -23.70 -5.55
N PRO A 245 -17.38 -24.69 -5.34
CA PRO A 245 -17.80 -26.06 -5.02
C PRO A 245 -18.65 -26.15 -3.75
N ARG A 246 -18.41 -25.28 -2.76
CA ARG A 246 -19.16 -25.23 -1.50
C ARG A 246 -20.47 -24.47 -1.59
N LEU A 247 -20.63 -23.63 -2.61
CA LEU A 247 -21.87 -22.89 -2.87
C LEU A 247 -22.83 -23.67 -3.77
N LEU A 248 -22.30 -24.52 -4.65
CA LEU A 248 -23.06 -25.21 -5.69
C LEU A 248 -23.32 -26.70 -5.39
N GLY A 249 -22.60 -27.29 -4.44
CA GLY A 249 -22.81 -28.66 -3.94
C GLY A 249 -23.58 -28.69 -2.63
#